data_AF-A0A0Q6FMY7-F1
#
_entry.id   AF-A0A0Q6FMY7-F1
#
_cell.length_a   1.000
_cell.length_b   1.000
_cell.length_c   1.000
_cell.angle_alpha   90.00
_cell.angle_beta   90.00
_cell.angle_gamma   90.00
#
_symmetry.space_group_name_H-M   'P 1'
#
loop_
_entity.id
_entity.type
_entity.pdbx_description
1 polymer ?
#
loop_
_entity_poly.entity_id
_entity_poly.type
_entity_poly.pdbx_seq_one_letter_code
_entity_poly.pdbx_strand_id
1 'polypeptide(L)'
;MASESIHVRVTGPLQAHVQQQIGEDGIYENASEYIRALIRRDLQGRTEAWDWLQRKLEPALRAEETDYVAVSAEDVIRRNTSR
;
A
#
# COMPACT_ATOMS: atom_id res chain seq x y z
N MET A 1 -24.36 -15.20 -6.70
CA MET A 1 -23.97 -13.96 -5.98
C MET A 1 -24.38 -12.80 -6.88
N ALA A 2 -25.14 -11.84 -6.36
CA ALA A 2 -25.68 -10.75 -7.18
C ALA A 2 -24.53 -9.97 -7.83
N SER A 3 -24.56 -9.83 -9.15
CA SER A 3 -23.68 -8.91 -9.86
C SER A 3 -24.19 -7.50 -9.63
N GLU A 4 -23.79 -6.87 -8.52
CA GLU A 4 -24.06 -5.45 -8.28
C GLU A 4 -23.23 -4.63 -9.27
N SER A 5 -23.92 -3.94 -10.18
CA SER A 5 -23.30 -3.05 -11.15
C SER A 5 -23.05 -1.69 -10.50
N ILE A 6 -21.79 -1.28 -10.45
CA ILE A 6 -21.39 0.03 -9.94
C ILE A 6 -21.25 0.99 -11.12
N HIS A 7 -21.96 2.13 -11.09
CA HIS A 7 -21.79 3.20 -12.06
C HIS A 7 -20.91 4.30 -11.47
N VAL A 8 -19.76 4.55 -12.10
CA VAL A 8 -18.80 5.58 -11.67
C VAL A 8 -18.58 6.57 -12.80
N ARG A 9 -18.59 7.86 -12.48
CA ARG A 9 -18.22 8.91 -13.42
C ARG A 9 -16.75 9.27 -13.24
N VAL A 10 -15.94 9.02 -14.26
CA VAL A 10 -14.51 9.37 -14.28
C VAL A 10 -14.31 10.51 -15.29
N THR A 11 -13.67 11.60 -14.87
CA THR A 11 -13.50 12.81 -15.70
C THR A 11 -12.07 13.30 -15.71
N GLY A 12 -11.74 14.16 -16.67
CA GLY A 12 -10.46 14.87 -16.73
C GLY A 12 -9.27 13.94 -16.91
N PRO A 13 -8.16 14.14 -16.17
CA PRO A 13 -6.95 13.31 -16.30
C PRO A 13 -7.18 11.81 -16.09
N LEU A 14 -8.09 11.45 -15.19
CA LEU A 14 -8.42 10.05 -14.92
C LEU A 14 -9.11 9.39 -16.12
N GLN A 15 -9.98 10.14 -16.82
CA GLN A 15 -10.62 9.65 -18.03
C GLN A 15 -9.59 9.39 -19.13
N ALA A 16 -8.67 10.33 -19.35
CA ALA A 16 -7.60 10.18 -20.33
C ALA A 16 -6.70 8.98 -20.00
N HIS A 17 -6.36 8.78 -18.73
CA HIS A 17 -5.56 7.64 -18.31
C HIS A 17 -6.30 6.30 -18.51
N VAL A 18 -7.57 6.20 -18.12
CA VAL A 18 -8.38 5.00 -18.39
C VAL A 18 -8.40 4.69 -19.89
N GLN A 19 -8.59 5.71 -20.74
CA GLN A 19 -8.58 5.52 -22.19
C GLN A 19 -7.23 5.02 -22.73
N GLN A 20 -6.10 5.48 -22.18
CA GLN A 20 -4.79 4.96 -22.55
C GLN A 20 -4.61 3.49 -22.16
N GLN A 21 -5.18 3.08 -21.03
CA GLN A 21 -5.04 1.70 -20.52
C GLN A 21 -5.93 0.69 -21.26
N ILE A 22 -6.99 1.15 -21.93
CA ILE A 22 -7.95 0.31 -22.68
C ILE A 22 -7.94 0.56 -24.20
N GLY A 23 -7.08 1.47 -24.66
CA GLY A 23 -6.94 1.83 -26.07
C GLY A 23 -6.22 0.75 -26.88
N GLU A 24 -5.86 1.06 -28.12
CA GLU A 24 -5.23 0.11 -29.06
C GLU A 24 -3.91 -0.50 -28.52
N ASP A 25 -3.15 0.29 -27.76
CA ASP A 25 -1.91 -0.14 -27.06
C ASP A 25 -2.15 -0.51 -25.58
N GLY A 26 -3.41 -0.55 -25.15
CA GLY A 26 -3.81 -0.82 -23.79
C GLY A 26 -3.65 -2.29 -23.41
N ILE A 27 -3.39 -2.57 -22.13
CA ILE A 27 -3.27 -3.94 -21.61
C ILE A 27 -4.59 -4.50 -21.06
N TYR A 28 -5.65 -3.71 -21.05
CA TYR A 28 -6.97 -4.09 -20.53
C TYR A 28 -8.03 -3.98 -21.63
N GLU A 29 -8.99 -4.89 -21.63
CA GLU A 29 -10.04 -4.95 -22.66
C GLU A 29 -11.09 -3.85 -22.47
N ASN A 30 -11.37 -3.46 -21.22
CA ASN A 30 -12.38 -2.45 -20.90
C ASN A 30 -12.12 -1.75 -19.56
N ALA A 31 -12.83 -0.62 -19.37
CA ALA A 31 -12.69 0.21 -18.17
C ALA A 31 -13.04 -0.57 -16.88
N SER A 32 -14.03 -1.44 -16.92
CA SER A 32 -14.43 -2.24 -15.75
C SER A 32 -13.33 -3.22 -15.33
N GLU A 33 -12.60 -3.80 -16.28
CA GLU A 33 -11.45 -4.64 -16.00
C GLU A 33 -10.31 -3.85 -15.36
N TYR A 34 -9.96 -2.72 -15.96
CA TYR A 34 -8.92 -1.84 -15.44
C TYR A 34 -9.24 -1.36 -14.01
N ILE A 35 -10.48 -0.91 -13.76
CA ILE A 35 -10.93 -0.49 -12.43
C ILE A 35 -10.84 -1.64 -11.43
N ARG A 36 -11.23 -2.87 -11.80
CA ARG A 36 -11.05 -4.04 -10.91
C ARG A 36 -9.57 -4.31 -10.62
N ALA A 37 -8.68 -4.17 -11.61
CA ALA A 37 -7.25 -4.32 -11.42
C ALA A 37 -6.70 -3.26 -10.45
N LEU A 38 -7.12 -2.00 -10.59
CA LEU A 38 -6.76 -0.91 -9.65
C LEU A 38 -7.23 -1.20 -8.22
N ILE A 39 -8.47 -1.65 -8.04
CA ILE A 39 -9.00 -1.98 -6.72
C ILE A 39 -8.21 -3.14 -6.09
N ARG A 40 -7.89 -4.19 -6.86
CA ARG A 40 -7.07 -5.30 -6.36
C ARG A 40 -5.68 -4.83 -5.95
N ARG A 41 -5.05 -3.96 -6.74
CA ARG A 41 -3.73 -3.38 -6.43
C ARG A 41 -3.77 -2.53 -5.17
N ASP A 42 -4.82 -1.72 -4.98
CA ASP A 42 -5.01 -0.94 -3.75
C ASP A 42 -5.14 -1.84 -2.52
N LEU A 43 -5.98 -2.88 -2.61
CA LEU A 43 -6.14 -3.88 -1.55
C LEU A 43 -4.83 -4.59 -1.23
N GLN A 44 -4.12 -5.06 -2.27
CA GLN A 44 -2.85 -5.75 -2.11
C GLN A 44 -1.80 -4.85 -1.45
N GLY A 45 -1.65 -3.61 -1.91
CA GLY A 45 -0.68 -2.67 -1.32
C GLY A 45 -0.92 -2.40 0.16
N ARG A 46 -2.19 -2.35 0.58
CA ARG A 46 -2.55 -2.22 2.01
C ARG A 46 -2.19 -3.45 2.82
N THR A 47 -2.51 -4.63 2.31
CA THR A 47 -2.15 -5.91 2.97
C THR A 47 -0.63 -6.08 3.05
N GLU A 48 0.11 -5.82 1.96
CA GLU A 48 1.57 -5.93 1.94
C GLU A 48 2.24 -4.97 2.92
N ALA A 49 1.77 -3.72 3.02
CA ALA A 49 2.29 -2.76 3.98
C ALA A 49 2.06 -3.21 5.43
N TRP A 50 0.87 -3.75 5.71
CA TRP A 50 0.53 -4.29 7.02
C TRP A 50 1.37 -5.53 7.37
N ASP A 51 1.46 -6.50 6.46
CA ASP A 51 2.24 -7.72 6.63
C ASP A 51 3.73 -7.41 6.82
N TRP A 52 4.26 -6.45 6.07
CA TRP A 52 5.62 -5.96 6.24
C TRP A 52 5.83 -5.37 7.64
N LEU A 53 4.91 -4.52 8.10
CA LEU A 53 4.99 -3.90 9.42
C LEU A 53 4.94 -4.94 10.53
N GLN A 54 4.00 -5.88 10.47
CA GLN A 54 3.89 -6.98 11.44
C GLN A 54 5.19 -7.77 11.49
N ARG A 55 5.70 -8.22 10.33
CA ARG A 55 6.96 -8.98 10.26
C ARG A 55 8.15 -8.21 10.80
N LYS A 56 8.18 -6.88 10.64
CA LYS A 56 9.25 -6.03 11.17
C LYS A 56 9.18 -5.85 12.68
N LEU A 57 7.98 -5.76 13.24
CA LEU A 57 7.79 -5.55 14.68
C LEU A 57 7.79 -6.85 15.48
N GLU A 58 7.37 -7.97 14.89
CA GLU A 58 7.22 -9.27 15.57
C GLU A 58 8.46 -9.70 16.37
N PRO A 59 9.70 -9.58 15.87
CA PRO A 59 10.88 -10.00 16.63
C PRO A 59 11.04 -9.20 17.93
N ALA A 60 10.80 -7.89 17.89
CA ALA A 60 10.87 -7.03 19.06
C ALA A 60 9.72 -7.34 20.03
N LEU A 61 8.49 -7.48 19.53
CA LEU A 61 7.33 -7.81 20.38
C LEU A 61 7.46 -9.14 21.13
N ARG A 62 8.31 -10.06 20.65
CA ARG A 62 8.60 -11.34 21.30
C ARG A 62 9.89 -11.37 22.12
N ALA A 63 10.70 -10.32 22.07
CA ALA A 63 11.94 -10.24 22.82
C ALA A 63 11.66 -10.08 24.32
N GLU A 64 12.59 -10.51 25.17
CA GLU A 64 12.45 -10.32 26.61
C GLU A 64 12.75 -8.86 27.00
N GLU A 65 12.20 -8.39 28.12
CA GLU A 65 12.49 -7.03 28.64
C GLU A 65 14.01 -6.82 28.85
N THR A 66 14.72 -7.91 29.17
CA THR A 66 16.17 -7.95 29.36
C THR A 66 16.98 -7.68 28.08
N ASP A 67 16.36 -7.85 26.90
CA ASP A 67 16.97 -7.50 25.61
C ASP A 67 16.90 -5.98 25.33
N TYR A 68 16.15 -5.23 26.14
CA TYR A 68 15.97 -3.79 26.01
C TYR A 68 16.81 -3.00 27.01
N VAL A 69 17.17 -1.79 26.59
CA VAL A 69 17.84 -0.80 27.45
C VAL A 69 17.01 0.48 27.48
N ALA A 70 16.85 1.06 28.67
CA ALA A 70 16.20 2.35 28.82
C ALA A 70 17.03 3.43 28.10
N VAL A 71 16.39 4.19 27.22
CA VAL A 71 17.02 5.29 26.50
C VAL A 71 16.15 6.54 26.59
N SER A 72 16.78 7.70 26.76
CA SER A 72 16.10 8.99 26.60
C SER A 72 16.11 9.43 25.13
N ALA A 73 15.25 10.39 24.78
CA ALA A 73 15.29 11.02 23.47
C ALA A 73 16.66 11.68 23.19
N GLU A 74 17.31 12.24 24.23
CA GLU A 74 18.63 12.86 24.10
C GLU A 74 19.71 11.82 23.76
N ASP A 75 19.66 10.63 24.36
CA ASP A 75 20.61 9.55 24.07
C ASP A 75 20.50 9.10 22.60
N VAL A 76 19.28 9.03 22.07
CA VAL A 76 19.02 8.66 20.67
C VAL A 76 19.53 9.75 19.73
N ILE A 77 19.26 11.02 20.01
CA ILE A 77 19.73 12.16 19.20
C ILE A 77 21.26 12.18 19.18
N ARG A 78 21.89 12.13 20.36
CA ARG A 78 23.35 12.14 20.51
C ARG A 78 24.03 11.01 19.73
N ARG A 79 23.48 9.79 19.77
CA ARG A 79 23.99 8.63 19.02
C ARG A 79 23.93 8.82 17.50
N ASN A 80 22.88 9.46 17.00
CA ASN A 80 22.67 9.61 15.56
C ASN A 80 23.39 10.84 14.98
N THR A 81 23.70 11.85 15.79
CA THR A 81 24.49 13.03 15.36
C THR A 81 25.99 12.82 15.43
N SER A 82 26.46 11.79 16.14
CA SER A 82 27.87 11.38 16.18
C SER A 82 28.28 10.40 15.07
N ARG A 83 27.38 10.11 14.13
CA ARG A 83 27.64 9.30 12.93
C ARG A 83 27.92 10.18 11.73
#